data_AF-A0A9W8LP48-F1
#
_entry.id   AF-A0A9W8LP48-F1
#
_cell.length_a   1.000
_cell.length_b   1.000
_cell.length_c   1.000
_cell.angle_alpha   90.00
_cell.angle_beta   90.00
_cell.angle_gamma   90.00
#
_symmetry.space_group_name_H-M   'P 1'
#
loop_
_entity.id
_entity.type
_entity.pdbx_description
1 polymer ?
#
loop_
_entity_poly.entity_id
_entity_poly.type
_entity_poly.pdbx_seq_one_letter_code
_entity_poly.pdbx_strand_id
1 'polypeptide(L)'
;LTRSLKFLQRGIAAAEAHYIYRALRAVPSLRKRLSPEVLAEAIAACTSETDAPNVRDCLRSMLALLKQGQKESQSAGACGPELCLFLGLLSLLSLLDSGDRAGGIKLAESLINIISGSQRRTLDPIASRVFFYYSRIFEMEGRLHDVRPALLGALQAATLAGMKETK
;
A
#
# COMPACT_ATOMS: atom_id res chain seq x y z
N LEU A 1 0.45 5.63 13.95
CA LEU A 1 1.38 5.40 12.82
C LEU A 1 2.73 4.87 13.29
N THR A 2 3.44 5.58 14.16
CA THR A 2 4.76 5.15 14.68
C THR A 2 4.79 3.72 15.21
N ARG A 3 3.77 3.30 15.98
CA ARG A 3 3.65 1.91 16.47
C ARG A 3 3.47 0.87 15.37
N SER A 4 2.63 1.14 14.38
CA SER A 4 2.41 0.25 13.24
C SER A 4 3.63 0.18 12.33
N LEU A 5 4.35 1.30 12.14
CA LEU A 5 5.62 1.35 11.42
C LEU A 5 6.70 0.50 12.10
N LYS A 6 6.83 0.57 13.43
CA LYS A 6 7.75 -0.29 14.19
C LYS A 6 7.43 -1.78 14.04
N PHE A 7 6.15 -2.16 14.00
CA PHE A 7 5.76 -3.55 13.74
C PHE A 7 6.09 -3.98 12.31
N LEU A 8 5.91 -3.11 11.32
CA LEU A 8 6.28 -3.40 9.93
C LEU A 8 7.79 -3.54 9.76
N GLN A 9 8.59 -2.63 10.32
CA GLN A 9 10.06 -2.74 10.30
C GLN A 9 10.54 -4.03 10.97
N ARG A 10 9.94 -4.41 12.10
CA ARG A 10 10.23 -5.69 12.76
C ARG A 10 9.79 -6.90 11.93
N GLY A 11 8.66 -6.80 11.24
CA GLY A 11 8.17 -7.81 10.31
C GLY A 11 9.08 -7.98 9.09
N ILE A 12 9.61 -6.89 8.54
CA ILE A 12 10.58 -6.90 7.44
C ILE A 12 11.89 -7.56 7.90
N ALA A 13 12.40 -7.18 9.09
CA ALA A 13 13.62 -7.76 9.64
C ALA A 13 13.47 -9.26 9.97
N ALA A 14 12.29 -9.68 10.44
CA ALA A 14 12.00 -11.07 10.81
C ALA A 14 11.46 -11.92 9.64
N ALA A 15 11.06 -11.30 8.52
CA ALA A 15 10.33 -11.92 7.41
C ALA A 15 9.04 -12.67 7.83
N GLU A 16 8.38 -12.22 8.88
CA GLU A 16 7.20 -12.87 9.47
C GLU A 16 5.92 -12.05 9.25
N ALA A 17 4.94 -12.65 8.55
CA ALA A 17 3.67 -12.00 8.20
C ALA A 17 2.80 -11.64 9.42
N HIS A 18 3.01 -12.25 10.59
CA HIS A 18 2.18 -12.02 11.78
C HIS A 18 2.30 -10.58 12.31
N TYR A 19 3.49 -9.97 12.22
CA TYR A 19 3.70 -8.57 12.59
C TYR A 19 2.91 -7.62 11.66
N ILE A 20 2.77 -8.00 10.40
CA ILE A 20 2.04 -7.26 9.37
C ILE A 20 0.53 -7.34 9.65
N TYR A 21 -0.01 -8.52 9.96
CA TYR A 21 -1.40 -8.66 10.39
C TYR A 21 -1.72 -7.77 11.61
N ARG A 22 -0.78 -7.66 12.57
CA ARG A 22 -0.95 -6.80 13.74
C ARG A 22 -1.00 -5.31 13.37
N ALA A 23 -0.15 -4.86 12.45
CA ALA A 23 -0.18 -3.50 11.92
C ALA A 23 -1.50 -3.23 11.15
N LEU A 24 -1.94 -4.20 10.36
CA LEU A 24 -3.18 -4.15 9.57
C LEU A 24 -4.45 -4.08 10.45
N ARG A 25 -4.48 -4.70 11.63
CA ARG A 25 -5.59 -4.55 12.58
C ARG A 25 -5.75 -3.12 13.11
N ALA A 26 -4.69 -2.31 13.11
CA ALA A 26 -4.75 -0.92 13.54
C ALA A 26 -5.32 0.02 12.46
N VAL A 27 -5.46 -0.43 11.21
CA VAL A 27 -5.89 0.40 10.07
C VAL A 27 -7.21 1.14 10.28
N PRO A 28 -8.29 0.55 10.81
CA PRO A 28 -9.55 1.27 11.02
C PRO A 28 -9.42 2.41 12.03
N SER A 29 -8.63 2.20 13.09
CA SER A 29 -8.35 3.23 14.10
C SER A 29 -7.42 4.32 13.56
N LEU A 30 -6.52 3.96 12.64
CA LEU A 30 -5.68 4.92 11.95
C LEU A 30 -6.53 5.78 11.01
N ARG A 31 -7.42 5.19 10.21
CA ARG A 31 -8.32 5.92 9.28
C ARG A 31 -9.04 7.10 9.95
N LYS A 32 -9.54 6.91 11.18
CA LYS A 32 -10.25 7.96 11.94
C LYS A 32 -9.37 9.09 12.46
N ARG A 33 -8.07 8.84 12.62
CA ARG A 33 -7.12 9.76 13.29
C ARG A 33 -6.05 10.31 12.33
N LEU A 34 -6.12 9.93 11.06
CA LEU A 34 -5.07 10.19 10.09
C LEU A 34 -5.43 11.44 9.30
N SER A 35 -4.73 12.54 9.58
CA SER A 35 -4.76 13.72 8.72
C SER A 35 -3.92 13.46 7.47
N PRO A 36 -4.30 14.03 6.30
CA PRO A 36 -3.54 13.90 5.06
C PRO A 36 -2.10 14.44 5.20
N GLU A 37 -1.88 15.40 6.09
CA GLU A 37 -0.58 15.99 6.43
C GLU A 37 0.43 14.94 6.93
N VAL A 38 0.04 14.13 7.92
CA VAL A 38 0.92 13.12 8.52
C VAL A 38 1.20 11.97 7.54
N LEU A 39 0.28 11.71 6.60
CA LEU A 39 0.52 10.79 5.50
C LEU A 39 1.55 11.33 4.52
N ALA A 40 1.42 12.58 4.12
CA ALA A 40 2.37 13.22 3.21
C ALA A 40 3.78 13.25 3.82
N GLU A 41 3.91 13.54 5.12
CA GLU A 41 5.17 13.49 5.86
C GLU A 41 5.79 12.08 5.83
N ALA A 42 5.00 11.05 6.17
CA ALA A 42 5.47 9.67 6.19
C ALA A 42 5.89 9.19 4.79
N ILE A 43 5.17 9.59 3.75
CA ILE A 43 5.51 9.24 2.36
C ILE A 43 6.78 9.98 1.92
N ALA A 44 6.93 11.26 2.25
CA ALA A 44 8.13 12.03 1.95
C ALA A 44 9.39 11.41 2.60
N ALA A 45 9.30 11.01 3.87
CA ALA A 45 10.38 10.30 4.56
C ALA A 45 10.76 8.99 3.84
N CYS A 46 9.78 8.25 3.31
CA CYS A 46 10.03 7.00 2.61
C CYS A 46 10.64 7.21 1.20
N THR A 47 10.32 8.31 0.51
CA THR A 47 10.86 8.58 -0.84
C THR A 47 12.38 8.79 -0.87
N SER A 48 12.97 9.25 0.24
CA SER A 48 14.42 9.48 0.35
C SER A 48 15.22 8.20 0.60
N GLU A 49 14.59 7.15 1.13
CA GLU A 49 15.27 5.94 1.60
C GLU A 49 15.04 4.70 0.71
N THR A 50 14.22 4.81 -0.35
CA THR A 50 13.93 3.68 -1.26
C THR A 50 14.83 3.67 -2.50
N ASP A 51 15.52 2.56 -2.77
CA ASP A 51 16.38 2.37 -3.96
C ASP A 51 15.62 1.97 -5.25
N ALA A 52 14.39 1.45 -5.13
CA ALA A 52 13.61 1.01 -6.28
C ALA A 52 12.89 2.20 -6.98
N PRO A 53 13.20 2.50 -8.25
CA PRO A 53 12.66 3.69 -8.95
C PRO A 53 11.13 3.64 -9.08
N ASN A 54 10.57 2.45 -9.38
CA ASN A 54 9.13 2.25 -9.56
C ASN A 54 8.32 2.57 -8.29
N VAL A 55 8.90 2.28 -7.13
CA VAL A 55 8.27 2.54 -5.82
C VAL A 55 8.36 4.03 -5.50
N ARG A 56 9.50 4.66 -5.79
CA ARG A 56 9.72 6.09 -5.58
C ARG A 56 8.77 6.95 -6.41
N ASP A 57 8.53 6.57 -7.67
CA ASP A 57 7.63 7.31 -8.56
C ASP A 57 6.15 7.12 -8.18
N CYS A 58 5.76 5.92 -7.75
CA CYS A 58 4.45 5.65 -7.15
C CYS A 58 4.21 6.53 -5.91
N LEU A 59 5.17 6.57 -4.97
CA LEU A 59 5.08 7.43 -3.78
C LEU A 59 5.04 8.92 -4.12
N ARG A 60 5.80 9.37 -5.13
CA ARG A 60 5.73 10.77 -5.62
C ARG A 60 4.38 11.10 -6.22
N SER A 61 3.79 10.18 -6.99
CA SER A 61 2.44 10.35 -7.51
C SER A 61 1.39 10.44 -6.39
N MET A 62 1.58 9.68 -5.30
CA MET A 62 0.73 9.79 -4.10
C MET A 62 0.87 11.14 -3.41
N LEU A 63 2.11 11.65 -3.27
CA LEU A 63 2.37 12.98 -2.70
C LEU A 63 1.73 14.08 -3.55
N ALA A 64 1.84 14.00 -4.88
CA ALA A 64 1.25 14.97 -5.79
C ALA A 64 -0.29 14.99 -5.70
N LEU A 65 -0.92 13.84 -5.47
CA LEU A 65 -2.38 13.74 -5.29
C LEU A 65 -2.84 14.29 -3.92
N LEU A 66 -2.01 14.19 -2.89
CA LEU A 66 -2.33 14.65 -1.52
C LEU A 66 -2.10 16.17 -1.31
N LYS A 67 -1.62 16.91 -2.31
CA LYS A 67 -1.52 18.39 -2.36
C LYS A 67 -1.06 19.08 -1.06
N GLN A 68 -0.01 18.60 -0.39
CA GLN A 68 0.56 19.34 0.75
C GLN A 68 2.09 19.36 0.74
N GLY A 69 2.61 20.55 1.06
CA GLY A 69 3.99 20.96 0.94
C GLY A 69 4.92 20.30 1.95
N GLN A 70 6.18 20.26 1.53
CA GLN A 70 7.32 19.71 2.23
C GLN A 70 7.48 20.30 3.63
N LYS A 71 7.40 19.46 4.66
CA LYS A 71 8.23 19.60 5.85
C LYS A 71 8.84 18.24 6.17
N GLU A 72 10.16 18.21 6.09
CA GLU A 72 10.98 17.06 6.43
C GLU A 72 11.01 16.90 7.95
N SER A 73 10.66 15.72 8.47
CA SER A 73 11.29 15.20 9.70
C SER A 73 10.98 13.73 10.00
N GLN A 74 12.09 13.05 10.32
CA GLN A 74 12.34 11.78 11.02
C GLN A 74 12.28 10.47 10.21
N SER A 75 13.50 9.94 10.06
CA SER A 75 13.94 8.72 9.41
C SER A 75 13.15 7.49 9.83
N ALA A 76 12.38 6.96 8.89
CA ALA A 76 11.75 5.65 9.01
C ALA A 76 12.67 4.65 8.30
N GLY A 77 13.70 4.20 9.03
CA GLY A 77 14.76 3.34 8.51
C GLY A 77 14.31 2.24 7.54
N ALA A 78 15.12 2.04 6.50
CA ALA A 78 15.08 0.98 5.49
C ALA A 78 13.66 0.68 4.98
N CYS A 79 13.20 1.49 4.03
CA CYS A 79 11.90 1.37 3.40
C CYS A 79 11.86 0.19 2.42
N GLY A 80 11.44 -0.99 2.91
CA GLY A 80 11.10 -2.13 2.06
C GLY A 80 9.82 -1.89 1.24
N PRO A 81 9.56 -2.70 0.19
CA PRO A 81 8.33 -2.59 -0.61
C PRO A 81 7.05 -2.77 0.21
N GLU A 82 7.13 -3.53 1.31
CA GLU A 82 6.06 -3.74 2.30
C GLU A 82 5.56 -2.44 2.92
N LEU A 83 6.47 -1.55 3.29
CA LEU A 83 6.12 -0.29 3.92
C LEU A 83 5.44 0.64 2.91
N CYS A 84 5.95 0.68 1.68
CA CYS A 84 5.37 1.48 0.61
C CYS A 84 3.95 1.04 0.27
N LEU A 85 3.70 -0.28 0.22
CA LEU A 85 2.36 -0.82 -0.03
C LEU A 85 1.41 -0.55 1.14
N PHE A 86 1.89 -0.57 2.38
CA PHE A 86 1.07 -0.19 3.55
C PHE A 86 0.71 1.30 3.54
N LEU A 87 1.64 2.18 3.21
CA LEU A 87 1.37 3.62 3.06
C LEU A 87 0.44 3.89 1.86
N GLY A 88 0.66 3.19 0.75
CA GLY A 88 -0.22 3.23 -0.42
C GLY A 88 -1.64 2.77 -0.14
N LEU A 89 -1.80 1.74 0.70
CA LEU A 89 -3.11 1.30 1.17
C LEU A 89 -3.81 2.40 2.00
N LEU A 90 -3.08 3.09 2.89
CA LEU A 90 -3.64 4.18 3.69
C LEU A 90 -4.01 5.39 2.83
N SER A 91 -3.18 5.76 1.86
CA SER A 91 -3.48 6.86 0.93
C SER A 91 -4.70 6.54 0.07
N LEU A 92 -4.79 5.31 -0.46
CA LEU A 92 -5.96 4.84 -1.21
C LEU A 92 -7.25 4.94 -0.37
N LEU A 93 -7.15 4.57 0.91
CA LEU A 93 -8.29 4.63 1.82
C LEU A 93 -8.71 6.08 2.12
N SER A 94 -7.75 6.99 2.25
CA SER A 94 -8.02 8.42 2.44
C SER A 94 -8.64 9.09 1.21
N LEU A 95 -8.24 8.68 0.01
CA LEU A 95 -8.84 9.15 -1.24
C LEU A 95 -10.26 8.61 -1.45
N LEU A 96 -10.51 7.40 -0.97
CA LEU A 96 -11.87 6.85 -0.96
C LEU A 96 -12.79 7.63 -0.01
N ASP A 97 -12.24 8.17 1.09
CA ASP A 97 -12.96 9.06 2.00
C ASP A 97 -13.16 10.47 1.40
N SER A 98 -12.18 11.01 0.66
CA SER A 98 -12.31 12.31 -0.02
C SER A 98 -13.24 12.25 -1.24
N GLY A 99 -13.47 11.06 -1.80
CA GLY A 99 -14.31 10.85 -2.97
C GLY A 99 -13.58 10.99 -4.31
N ASP A 100 -12.25 11.17 -4.31
CA ASP A 100 -11.43 11.34 -5.52
C ASP A 100 -11.12 10.00 -6.21
N ARG A 101 -12.12 9.48 -6.93
CA ARG A 101 -12.07 8.14 -7.54
C ARG A 101 -11.01 8.01 -8.64
N ALA A 102 -10.89 9.02 -9.50
CA ALA A 102 -9.93 9.01 -10.60
C ALA A 102 -8.46 8.96 -10.13
N GLY A 103 -8.16 9.60 -9.00
CA GLY A 103 -6.84 9.50 -8.35
C GLY A 103 -6.63 8.11 -7.73
N GLY A 104 -7.66 7.58 -7.09
CA GLY A 104 -7.64 6.24 -6.49
C GLY A 104 -7.34 5.12 -7.50
N ILE A 105 -7.89 5.19 -8.71
CA ILE A 105 -7.63 4.19 -9.76
C ILE A 105 -6.16 4.15 -10.16
N LYS A 106 -5.60 5.31 -10.51
CA LYS A 106 -4.19 5.42 -10.92
C LYS A 106 -3.25 4.90 -9.84
N LEU A 107 -3.55 5.22 -8.58
CA LEU A 107 -2.77 4.70 -7.46
C LEU A 107 -2.92 3.19 -7.32
N ALA A 108 -4.14 2.66 -7.37
CA ALA A 108 -4.33 1.24 -7.20
C ALA A 108 -3.68 0.41 -8.32
N GLU A 109 -3.71 0.88 -9.57
CA GLU A 109 -2.95 0.27 -10.68
C GLU A 109 -1.44 0.28 -10.41
N SER A 110 -0.90 1.41 -9.94
CA SER A 110 0.52 1.50 -9.59
C SER A 110 0.92 0.55 -8.44
N LEU A 111 0.04 0.37 -7.45
CA LEU A 111 0.25 -0.57 -6.34
C LEU A 111 0.25 -2.02 -6.83
N ILE A 112 -0.65 -2.38 -7.75
CA ILE A 112 -0.70 -3.72 -8.35
C ILE A 112 0.60 -4.02 -9.11
N ASN A 113 1.10 -3.06 -9.90
CA ASN A 113 2.38 -3.24 -10.60
C ASN A 113 3.55 -3.50 -9.64
N ILE A 114 3.56 -2.85 -8.47
CA ILE A 114 4.57 -3.08 -7.43
C ILE A 114 4.41 -4.47 -6.80
N ILE A 115 3.18 -4.90 -6.53
CA ILE A 115 2.90 -6.25 -5.99
C ILE A 115 3.34 -7.32 -6.99
N SER A 116 2.98 -7.18 -8.26
CA SER A 116 3.39 -8.12 -9.31
C SER A 116 4.91 -8.20 -9.47
N GLY A 117 5.62 -7.08 -9.27
CA GLY A 117 7.09 -7.02 -9.28
C GLY A 117 7.76 -7.52 -8.00
N SER A 118 7.03 -7.71 -6.90
CA SER A 118 7.59 -8.13 -5.60
C SER A 118 6.78 -9.28 -4.99
N GLN A 119 7.23 -10.51 -5.21
CA GLN A 119 6.53 -11.73 -4.79
C GLN A 119 7.04 -12.27 -3.44
N ARG A 120 7.07 -11.41 -2.41
CA ARG A 120 7.46 -11.82 -1.05
C ARG A 120 6.24 -12.29 -0.25
N ARG A 121 6.35 -13.41 0.48
CA ARG A 121 5.25 -13.96 1.32
C ARG A 121 4.74 -13.01 2.41
N THR A 122 5.58 -12.07 2.84
CA THR A 122 5.20 -11.00 3.77
C THR A 122 4.21 -10.02 3.16
N LEU A 123 4.14 -9.91 1.84
CA LEU A 123 3.27 -8.98 1.12
C LEU A 123 1.84 -9.47 0.98
N ASP A 124 1.60 -10.77 0.98
CA ASP A 124 0.29 -11.41 0.82
C ASP A 124 -0.82 -10.77 1.70
N PRO A 125 -0.63 -10.54 3.01
CA PRO A 125 -1.65 -9.90 3.85
C PRO A 125 -1.95 -8.44 3.47
N ILE A 126 -0.98 -7.71 2.93
CA ILE A 126 -1.19 -6.32 2.47
C ILE A 126 -1.83 -6.35 1.08
N ALA A 127 -1.32 -7.20 0.19
CA ALA A 127 -1.80 -7.36 -1.17
C ALA A 127 -3.28 -7.75 -1.22
N SER A 128 -3.74 -8.68 -0.37
CA SER A 128 -5.16 -9.05 -0.27
C SER A 128 -6.07 -7.85 -0.02
N ARG A 129 -5.66 -6.92 0.86
CA ARG A 129 -6.40 -5.68 1.12
C ARG A 129 -6.33 -4.71 -0.03
N VAL A 130 -5.16 -4.57 -0.67
CA VAL A 130 -5.02 -3.71 -1.85
C VAL A 130 -5.95 -4.20 -2.98
N PHE A 131 -5.98 -5.51 -3.26
CA PHE A 131 -6.90 -6.09 -4.25
C PHE A 131 -8.38 -5.88 -3.89
N PHE A 132 -8.73 -5.96 -2.60
CA PHE A 132 -10.10 -5.67 -2.14
C PHE A 132 -10.50 -4.21 -2.38
N TYR A 133 -9.64 -3.25 -2.04
CA TYR A 133 -9.95 -1.82 -2.28
C TYR A 133 -9.84 -1.44 -3.75
N TYR A 134 -8.98 -2.10 -4.52
CA TYR A 134 -8.96 -1.98 -5.97
C TYR A 134 -10.30 -2.38 -6.58
N SER A 135 -10.79 -3.60 -6.32
CA SER A 135 -12.08 -4.04 -6.84
C SER A 135 -13.23 -3.13 -6.36
N ARG A 136 -13.17 -2.64 -5.11
CA ARG A 136 -14.16 -1.72 -4.57
C ARG A 136 -14.23 -0.38 -5.32
N ILE A 137 -13.09 0.21 -5.71
CA ILE A 137 -13.08 1.48 -6.44
C ILE A 137 -13.73 1.33 -7.82
N PHE A 138 -13.39 0.25 -8.53
CA PHE A 138 -13.98 -0.06 -9.84
C PHE A 138 -15.46 -0.45 -9.76
N GLU A 139 -15.89 -1.10 -8.67
CA GLU A 139 -17.29 -1.35 -8.37
C GLU A 139 -18.08 -0.02 -8.25
N MET A 140 -17.52 0.94 -7.52
CA MET A 140 -18.14 2.27 -7.32
C MET A 140 -18.20 3.12 -8.60
N GLU A 141 -17.37 2.81 -9.60
CA GLU A 141 -17.43 3.42 -10.93
C GLU A 141 -18.26 2.63 -11.94
N GLY A 142 -18.75 1.44 -11.58
CA GLY A 142 -19.51 0.57 -12.49
C GLY A 142 -18.67 -0.16 -13.54
N ARG A 143 -17.33 -0.16 -13.41
CA ARG A 143 -16.37 -0.74 -14.37
C ARG A 143 -15.68 -1.99 -13.82
N LEU A 144 -16.46 -2.90 -13.23
CA LEU A 144 -15.92 -4.11 -12.59
C LEU A 144 -15.23 -5.08 -13.58
N HIS A 145 -15.56 -5.01 -14.87
CA HIS A 145 -15.00 -5.91 -15.88
C HIS A 145 -13.50 -5.70 -16.11
N ASP A 146 -13.02 -4.46 -15.99
CA ASP A 146 -11.61 -4.09 -16.21
C ASP A 146 -10.65 -4.69 -15.16
N VAL A 147 -11.18 -5.00 -13.97
CA VAL A 147 -10.41 -5.57 -12.85
C VAL A 147 -10.07 -7.04 -13.06
N ARG A 148 -10.91 -7.79 -13.80
CA ARG A 148 -10.79 -9.25 -13.96
C ARG A 148 -9.43 -9.71 -14.51
N PRO A 149 -8.89 -9.17 -15.62
CA PRO A 149 -7.61 -9.63 -16.14
C PRO A 149 -6.47 -9.46 -15.13
N ALA A 150 -6.44 -8.35 -14.40
CA ALA A 150 -5.44 -8.11 -13.37
C ALA A 150 -5.52 -9.13 -12.22
N LEU A 151 -6.72 -9.41 -11.73
CA LEU A 151 -6.93 -10.41 -10.65
C LEU A 151 -6.62 -11.84 -11.11
N LEU A 152 -7.00 -12.21 -12.33
CA LEU A 152 -6.70 -13.53 -12.88
C LEU A 152 -5.19 -13.72 -13.08
N GLY A 153 -4.49 -12.69 -13.58
CA GLY A 153 -3.03 -12.72 -13.70
C GLY A 153 -2.34 -12.86 -12.34
N ALA A 154 -2.80 -12.12 -11.32
CA ALA A 154 -2.29 -12.25 -9.95
C ALA A 154 -2.55 -13.66 -9.37
N LEU A 155 -3.74 -14.23 -9.62
CA LEU A 155 -4.07 -15.59 -9.18
C LEU A 155 -3.18 -16.63 -9.87
N GLN A 156 -2.96 -16.53 -11.18
CA GLN A 156 -2.06 -17.41 -11.92
C GLN A 156 -0.62 -17.33 -11.39
N ALA A 157 -0.13 -16.11 -11.10
CA ALA A 157 1.19 -15.93 -10.51
C ALA A 157 1.28 -16.59 -9.12
N ALA A 158 0.24 -16.44 -8.29
CA ALA A 158 0.20 -17.04 -6.95
C ALA A 158 0.13 -18.58 -7.00
N THR A 159 -0.63 -19.16 -7.93
CA THR A 159 -0.72 -20.62 -8.08
C THR A 159 0.59 -21.21 -8.57
N LEU A 160 1.26 -20.57 -9.52
CA LEU A 160 2.60 -20.97 -9.99
C LEU A 160 3.65 -20.85 -8.88
N ALA A 161 3.57 -19.80 -8.05
CA ALA A 161 4.46 -19.60 -6.90
C ALA A 161 4.16 -20.56 -5.73
N GLY A 162 3.09 -21.36 -5.79
CA GLY A 162 2.70 -22.29 -4.73
C GLY A 162 2.30 -21.59 -3.43
N MET A 163 1.77 -20.38 -3.51
CA MET A 163 1.32 -19.61 -2.34
C MET A 163 0.07 -20.29 -1.75
N LYS A 164 0.16 -20.74 -0.49
CA LYS A 164 -0.97 -21.27 0.28
C LYS A 164 -1.30 -20.26 1.37
N GLU A 165 -2.57 -19.86 1.49
CA GLU A 165 -2.99 -19.02 2.61
C GLU A 165 -2.71 -19.77 3.92
N THR A 166 -1.84 -19.19 4.75
CA THR A 166 -1.60 -19.68 6.10
C THR A 166 -2.84 -19.34 6.92
N LYS A 167 -3.60 -20.38 7.29
CA LYS A 167 -4.78 -20.27 8.16
C LYS A 167 -4.43 -19.69 9.53
#